data_AF-A0A931RAU3-F1
#
_entry.id   AF-A0A931RAU3-F1
#
_cell.length_a   1.000
_cell.length_b   1.000
_cell.length_c   1.000
_cell.angle_alpha   90.00
_cell.angle_beta   90.00
_cell.angle_gamma   90.00
#
_symmetry.space_group_name_H-M   'P 1'
#
loop_
_entity.id
_entity.type
_entity.pdbx_description
1 polymer ?
#
loop_
_entity_poly.entity_id
_entity_poly.type
_entity_poly.pdbx_seq_one_letter_code
_entity_poly.pdbx_strand_id
1 'polypeptide(L)'
;MEFAEGFARTFYRNGFEIGLPILECPGITAQVSDGDILNVDIESGKIVNETTGAKLQASPTPPFLLDMLKAGGLIAMAERLAGEG
;
A
#
# COMPACT_ATOMS: atom_id res chain seq x y z
N MET A 1 4.92 3.43 -5.35
CA MET A 1 3.68 2.94 -4.71
C MET A 1 2.56 3.13 -5.71
N GLU A 2 1.53 2.30 -5.63
CA GLU A 2 0.41 2.34 -6.57
C GLU A 2 -0.91 2.52 -5.81
N PHE A 3 -1.80 3.33 -6.38
CA PHE A 3 -3.19 3.47 -5.93
C PHE A 3 -4.16 3.18 -7.07
N ALA A 4 -5.26 2.52 -6.75
CA ALA A 4 -6.34 2.31 -7.70
C ALA A 4 -7.68 2.14 -6.97
N GLU A 5 -8.78 2.20 -7.72
CA GLU A 5 -10.12 1.81 -7.23
C GLU A 5 -10.16 0.32 -6.84
N GLY A 6 -9.30 -0.50 -7.45
CA GLY A 6 -9.16 -1.93 -7.17
C GLY A 6 -8.05 -2.57 -8.02
N PHE A 7 -7.52 -3.71 -7.58
CA PHE A 7 -6.52 -4.48 -8.29
C PHE A 7 -6.99 -5.91 -8.56
N ALA A 8 -6.46 -6.52 -9.63
CA ALA A 8 -6.57 -7.96 -9.80
C ALA A 8 -5.81 -8.67 -8.66
N ARG A 9 -6.40 -9.71 -8.07
CA ARG A 9 -5.83 -10.44 -6.92
C ARG A 9 -4.38 -10.86 -7.11
N THR A 10 -4.02 -11.35 -8.30
CA THR A 10 -2.65 -11.75 -8.63
C THR A 10 -1.68 -10.57 -8.61
N PHE A 11 -2.08 -9.43 -9.20
CA PHE A 11 -1.24 -8.23 -9.21
C PHE A 11 -1.05 -7.68 -7.80
N TYR A 12 -2.14 -7.64 -7.01
CA TYR A 12 -2.10 -7.21 -5.62
C TYR A 12 -1.07 -8.02 -4.83
N ARG A 13 -1.17 -9.36 -4.85
CA ARG A 13 -0.22 -10.25 -4.16
C ARG A 13 1.22 -10.07 -4.65
N ASN A 14 1.43 -10.08 -5.97
CA ASN A 14 2.77 -9.96 -6.56
C ASN A 14 3.46 -8.63 -6.19
N GLY A 15 2.68 -7.55 -6.02
CA GLY A 15 3.22 -6.29 -5.53
C GLY A 15 3.84 -6.41 -4.14
N PHE A 16 3.11 -6.99 -3.19
CA PHE A 16 3.63 -7.22 -1.84
C PHE A 16 4.84 -8.18 -1.85
N GLU A 17 4.82 -9.21 -2.71
CA GLU A 17 5.94 -10.15 -2.83
C GLU A 17 7.26 -9.46 -3.18
N ILE A 18 7.23 -8.38 -3.97
CA ILE A 18 8.41 -7.58 -4.33
C ILE A 18 8.61 -6.33 -3.45
N GLY A 19 7.79 -6.15 -2.41
CA GLY A 19 7.86 -4.98 -1.53
C GLY A 19 7.32 -3.68 -2.13
N LEU A 20 6.45 -3.76 -3.15
CA LEU A 20 5.75 -2.61 -3.72
C LEU A 20 4.53 -2.27 -2.86
N PRO A 21 4.42 -1.05 -2.30
CA PRO A 21 3.20 -0.62 -1.61
C PRO A 21 2.06 -0.44 -2.61
N ILE A 22 0.99 -1.20 -2.44
CA ILE A 22 -0.23 -1.16 -3.26
C ILE A 22 -1.42 -0.95 -2.35
N LEU A 23 -2.21 0.11 -2.61
CA LEU A 23 -3.40 0.44 -1.82
C LEU A 23 -4.61 0.60 -2.73
N GLU A 24 -5.66 -0.19 -2.48
CA GLU A 24 -6.97 0.05 -3.07
C GLU A 24 -7.63 1.20 -2.31
N CYS A 25 -7.98 2.28 -3.00
CA CYS A 25 -8.60 3.45 -2.40
C CYS A 25 -9.78 3.90 -3.26
N PRO A 26 -11.02 3.52 -2.88
CA PRO A 26 -12.21 3.96 -3.59
C PRO A 26 -12.28 5.50 -3.66
N GLY A 27 -12.51 6.04 -4.87
CA GLY A 27 -12.61 7.48 -5.13
C GLY A 27 -11.27 8.20 -5.29
N ILE A 28 -10.14 7.49 -5.30
CA ILE A 28 -8.81 8.10 -5.47
C ILE A 28 -8.70 8.87 -6.79
N THR A 29 -9.26 8.31 -7.86
CA THR A 29 -9.17 8.88 -9.22
C THR A 29 -9.92 10.20 -9.38
N ALA A 30 -10.89 10.48 -8.50
CA ALA A 30 -11.66 11.72 -8.51
C ALA A 30 -11.05 12.81 -7.60
N GLN A 31 -10.12 12.44 -6.70
CA GLN A 31 -9.66 13.28 -5.60
C GLN A 31 -8.15 13.57 -5.64
N VAL A 32 -7.43 12.94 -6.57
CA VAL A 32 -5.98 13.07 -6.74
C VAL A 32 -5.67 13.26 -8.22
N SER A 33 -4.78 14.20 -8.50
CA SER A 33 -4.25 14.47 -9.83
C SER A 33 -2.73 14.38 -9.85
N ASP A 34 -2.16 14.24 -11.05
CA ASP A 34 -0.70 14.25 -11.23
C ASP A 34 -0.09 15.53 -10.64
N GLY A 35 0.92 15.35 -9.79
CA GLY A 35 1.60 16.44 -9.09
C GLY A 35 1.03 16.79 -7.72
N ASP A 36 -0.08 16.18 -7.29
CA ASP A 36 -0.58 16.34 -5.92
C ASP A 36 0.37 15.74 -4.88
N ILE A 37 0.43 16.40 -3.72
CA ILE A 37 1.22 15.94 -2.58
C ILE A 37 0.28 15.14 -1.66
N LEU A 38 0.61 13.87 -1.46
CA LEU A 38 -0.17 12.99 -0.59
C LEU A 38 0.62 12.65 0.68
N ASN A 39 -0.04 12.79 1.81
CA ASN A 39 0.38 12.22 3.08
C ASN A 39 -0.37 10.91 3.32
N VAL A 40 0.37 9.82 3.42
CA VAL A 40 -0.19 8.46 3.40
C VAL A 40 0.32 7.69 4.61
N ASP A 41 -0.62 7.25 5.44
CA ASP A 41 -0.37 6.23 6.45
C ASP A 41 -0.81 4.88 5.87
N ILE A 42 0.18 4.05 5.53
CA ILE A 42 -0.04 2.75 4.90
C ILE A 42 -0.70 1.77 5.89
N GLU A 43 -0.40 1.88 7.18
CA GLU A 43 -0.91 0.94 8.19
C GLU A 43 -2.39 1.19 8.49
N SER A 44 -2.77 2.45 8.67
CA SER A 44 -4.19 2.80 8.85
C SER A 44 -4.95 2.92 7.53
N GLY A 45 -4.25 3.02 6.40
CA GLY A 45 -4.83 3.30 5.08
C GLY A 45 -5.30 4.75 4.90
N LYS A 46 -4.99 5.64 5.85
CA LYS A 46 -5.43 7.04 5.79
C LYS A 46 -4.60 7.81 4.77
N ILE A 47 -5.28 8.50 3.87
CA ILE A 47 -4.65 9.31 2.83
C ILE A 47 -5.17 10.74 2.94
N VAL A 48 -4.27 11.72 2.93
CA VAL A 48 -4.60 13.14 2.90
C VAL A 48 -3.92 13.74 1.68
N ASN A 49 -4.71 14.29 0.77
CA ASN A 49 -4.20 15.14 -0.29
C ASN A 49 -3.91 16.51 0.32
N GLU A 50 -2.64 16.83 0.50
CA GLU A 50 -2.21 18.10 1.12
C GLU A 50 -2.39 19.29 0.18
N THR A 51 -2.44 19.06 -1.13
CA THR A 51 -2.71 20.09 -2.14
C THR A 51 -4.15 20.59 -2.05
N THR A 52 -5.12 19.67 -1.94
CA THR A 52 -6.56 19.99 -2.00
C THR A 52 -7.25 19.99 -0.63
N GLY A 53 -6.62 19.38 0.37
CA GLY A 53 -7.21 19.10 1.68
C GLY A 53 -8.15 17.88 1.71
N ALA A 54 -8.30 17.17 0.59
CA ALA A 54 -9.16 15.98 0.51
C ALA A 54 -8.64 14.87 1.44
N LYS A 55 -9.56 14.14 2.08
CA LYS A 55 -9.26 13.02 2.97
C LYS A 55 -9.91 11.76 2.42
N LEU A 56 -9.12 10.72 2.35
CA LEU A 56 -9.45 9.44 1.74
C LEU A 56 -9.06 8.31 2.68
N GLN A 57 -9.69 7.16 2.47
CA GLN A 57 -9.44 5.95 3.25
C GLN A 57 -9.28 4.77 2.29
N ALA A 58 -8.09 4.19 2.30
CA ALA A 58 -7.83 2.95 1.58
C ALA A 58 -8.54 1.77 2.26
N SER A 59 -8.84 0.76 1.46
CA SER A 59 -9.29 -0.55 1.92
C SER A 59 -8.25 -1.16 2.87
N PRO A 60 -8.69 -1.86 3.92
CA PRO A 60 -7.79 -2.44 4.90
C PRO A 60 -6.90 -3.50 4.24
N THR A 61 -5.58 -3.34 4.41
CA THR A 61 -4.60 -4.32 3.95
C THR A 61 -4.44 -5.41 5.01
N PRO A 62 -4.52 -6.70 4.65
CA PRO A 62 -4.29 -7.80 5.59
C PRO A 62 -2.94 -7.65 6.33
N PRO A 63 -2.89 -7.85 7.66
CA PRO A 63 -1.66 -7.64 8.45
C PRO A 63 -0.42 -8.35 7.91
N PHE A 64 -0.56 -9.61 7.47
CA PHE A 64 0.54 -10.37 6.88
C PHE A 64 1.16 -9.70 5.63
N LEU A 65 0.34 -9.07 4.79
CA LEU A 65 0.83 -8.34 3.62
C LEU A 65 1.54 -7.05 4.02
N LEU A 66 1.06 -6.37 5.08
CA LEU A 66 1.76 -5.21 5.66
C LEU A 66 3.11 -5.63 6.25
N ASP A 67 3.18 -6.75 6.97
CA ASP A 67 4.43 -7.26 7.54
C ASP A 67 5.43 -7.64 6.43
N MET A 68 4.95 -8.28 5.36
CA MET A 68 5.76 -8.56 4.17
C MET A 68 6.30 -7.29 3.52
N LEU A 69 5.46 -6.26 3.40
CA LEU A 69 5.88 -4.97 2.88
C LEU A 69 6.95 -4.32 3.77
N LYS A 70 6.73 -4.31 5.09
CA LYS A 70 7.68 -3.79 6.09
C LYS A 70 9.01 -4.55 6.08
N ALA A 71 8.99 -5.84 5.73
CA ALA A 71 10.18 -6.64 5.57
C ALA A 71 10.95 -6.35 4.27
N GLY A 72 10.35 -5.65 3.30
CA GLY A 72 10.94 -5.38 1.98
C GLY A 72 10.58 -6.42 0.92
N GLY A 73 9.51 -7.18 1.13
CA GLY A 73 9.05 -8.24 0.22
C GLY A 73 9.26 -9.64 0.78
N LEU A 74 8.79 -10.63 0.02
CA LEU A 74 8.72 -12.03 0.45
C LEU A 74 10.09 -12.63 0.76
N ILE A 75 11.10 -12.38 -0.09
CA ILE A 75 12.45 -12.93 0.07
C ILE A 75 13.07 -12.41 1.37
N ALA A 76 13.05 -11.09 1.57
CA ALA A 76 13.61 -10.46 2.77
C ALA A 76 12.86 -10.89 4.04
N MET A 77 11.53 -11.08 3.98
CA MET A 77 10.75 -11.64 5.07
C MET A 77 11.19 -13.06 5.43
N ALA A 78 11.38 -13.91 4.42
CA ALA A 78 11.81 -15.29 4.62
C ALA A 78 13.22 -15.39 5.22
N GLU A 79 14.16 -14.55 4.77
CA GLU A 79 15.51 -14.48 5.32
C GLU A 79 15.51 -14.08 6.80
N ARG A 80 14.69 -13.09 7.18
CA ARG A 80 14.54 -12.67 8.58
C ARG A 80 14.03 -13.82 9.46
N LEU A 81 12.99 -14.52 9.00
CA LEU A 81 12.42 -15.66 9.74
C LEU A 81 13.41 -16.83 9.85
N ALA A 82 14.24 -17.06 8.82
CA ALA A 82 15.24 -18.11 8.83
C ALA A 82 16.44 -17.79 9.73
N GLY A 83 16.77 -16.51 9.93
CA GLY A 83 17.84 -16.06 10.83
C GLY A 83 17.45 -15.97 12.31
N GLU A 84 16.16 -16.10 12.62
CA GLU A 84 15.62 -16.10 14.00
C GLU A 84 15.53 -17.53 14.61
N GLY A 85 16.12 -18.53 13.95
CA GLY A 85 16.15 -19.95 14.36
C GLY A 85 17.49 -20.44 14.87
#